data_AF-A0A8H4TH94-F1
#
_entry.id   AF-A0A8H4TH94-F1
#
_cell.length_a   1.000
_cell.length_b   1.000
_cell.length_c   1.000
_cell.angle_alpha   90.00
_cell.angle_beta   90.00
_cell.angle_gamma   90.00
#
_symmetry.space_group_name_H-M   'P 1'
#
loop_
_entity.id
_entity.type
_entity.pdbx_description
1 polymer ?
#
loop_
_entity_poly.entity_id
_entity_poly.type
_entity_poly.pdbx_seq_one_letter_code
_entity_poly.pdbx_strand_id
1 'polypeptide(L)'
;MADAAHALDLARIRFQLIRLEDTITFHLIERVQFALNGTIYVPGAVELPEANLSFLDWYFREQEKLQSLIRRFESPDEYPFFPDALQKPILKPLNYPKILHENNVNVNDKIKKFYTEKFLPAVCPDFGREERGESQENYGSTATCDIACLQALSRRIHFGKFVAESKFRSDEEKYIRLIKAEDREGIAESITNAAVEKKVLERLRLKALTYGKDPSIPDGTEGAAKIDVDAVVSMYKDFVIPLTKEVEVEYLMQRLEPSA
;
A
#
# COMPACT_ATOMS: atom_id res chain seq x y z
N MET A 1 19.43 1.82 3.35
CA MET A 1 19.59 0.37 3.50
C MET A 1 20.99 -0.04 3.05
N ALA A 2 22.02 0.19 3.88
CA ALA A 2 23.41 -0.14 3.52
C ALA A 2 23.92 -1.41 4.22
N ASP A 3 23.17 -1.94 5.18
CA ASP A 3 23.52 -3.15 5.95
C ASP A 3 22.24 -3.98 6.17
N ALA A 4 22.33 -5.29 5.91
CA ALA A 4 21.24 -6.25 6.01
C ALA A 4 20.77 -6.47 7.46
N ALA A 5 21.70 -6.50 8.43
CA ALA A 5 21.34 -6.62 9.85
C ALA A 5 20.51 -5.41 10.30
N HIS A 6 20.89 -4.23 9.81
CA HIS A 6 20.21 -2.97 10.04
C HIS A 6 18.85 -2.84 9.33
N ALA A 7 18.59 -3.59 8.27
CA ALA A 7 17.31 -3.56 7.55
C ALA A 7 16.27 -4.52 8.16
N LEU A 8 16.73 -5.61 8.80
CA LEU A 8 15.89 -6.65 9.39
C LEU A 8 15.67 -6.49 10.90
N ASP A 9 16.22 -5.44 11.50
CA ASP A 9 15.91 -5.06 12.87
C ASP A 9 14.41 -4.71 13.03
N LEU A 10 13.72 -5.44 13.91
CA LEU A 10 12.28 -5.28 14.14
C LEU A 10 11.92 -3.87 14.64
N ALA A 11 12.79 -3.21 15.40
CA ALA A 11 12.53 -1.86 15.88
C ALA A 11 12.50 -0.86 14.69
N ARG A 12 13.42 -1.00 13.75
CA ARG A 12 13.43 -0.22 12.51
C ARG A 12 12.29 -0.55 11.56
N ILE A 13 11.97 -1.83 11.38
CA ILE A 13 10.81 -2.25 10.60
C ILE A 13 9.56 -1.58 11.16
N ARG A 14 9.34 -1.68 12.47
CA ARG A 14 8.23 -1.03 13.17
C ARG A 14 8.22 0.48 12.96
N PHE A 15 9.37 1.14 13.03
CA PHE A 15 9.48 2.57 12.77
C PHE A 15 9.06 2.94 11.34
N GLN A 16 9.48 2.18 10.33
CA GLN A 16 9.06 2.42 8.94
C GLN A 16 7.56 2.20 8.76
N LEU A 17 7.00 1.14 9.34
CA LEU A 17 5.55 0.88 9.30
C LEU A 17 4.75 2.04 9.92
N ILE A 18 5.21 2.58 11.06
CA ILE A 18 4.57 3.74 11.71
C ILE A 18 4.62 4.98 10.81
N ARG A 19 5.74 5.21 10.11
CA ARG A 19 5.85 6.32 9.15
C ARG A 19 4.92 6.15 7.96
N LEU A 20 4.79 4.93 7.44
CA LEU A 20 3.88 4.63 6.34
C LEU A 20 2.42 4.82 6.76
N GLU A 21 2.06 4.57 8.03
CA GLU A 21 0.74 4.93 8.56
C GLU A 21 0.45 6.42 8.41
N ASP A 22 1.43 7.29 8.71
CA ASP A 22 1.28 8.74 8.54
C ASP A 22 1.13 9.10 7.06
N THR A 23 2.02 8.58 6.20
CA THR A 23 1.99 8.82 4.75
C THR A 23 0.64 8.43 4.14
N ILE A 24 0.14 7.23 4.45
CA ILE A 24 -1.16 6.76 3.97
C ILE A 24 -2.28 7.68 4.48
N THR A 25 -2.27 8.05 5.76
CA THR A 25 -3.32 8.92 6.32
C THR A 25 -3.35 10.28 5.60
N PHE A 26 -2.19 10.89 5.34
CA PHE A 26 -2.14 12.16 4.62
C PHE A 26 -2.58 12.03 3.16
N HIS A 27 -2.14 10.99 2.43
CA HIS A 27 -2.59 10.79 1.06
C HIS A 27 -4.10 10.55 0.98
N LEU A 28 -4.68 9.86 1.95
CA LEU A 28 -6.12 9.67 2.03
C LEU A 28 -6.85 10.99 2.28
N ILE A 29 -6.38 11.83 3.21
CA ILE A 29 -6.94 13.17 3.45
C ILE A 29 -6.93 13.99 2.15
N GLU A 30 -5.83 13.96 1.41
CA GLU A 30 -5.75 14.64 0.12
C GLU A 30 -6.68 14.02 -0.93
N ARG A 31 -6.88 12.70 -0.94
CA ARG A 31 -7.77 12.07 -1.92
C ARG A 31 -9.24 12.39 -1.66
N VAL A 32 -9.68 12.37 -0.41
CA VAL A 32 -11.10 12.50 -0.05
C VAL A 32 -11.59 13.96 -0.04
N GLN A 33 -10.78 14.92 -0.49
CA GLN A 33 -11.28 16.26 -0.83
C GLN A 33 -12.03 16.29 -2.18
N PHE A 34 -11.80 15.28 -3.04
CA PHE A 34 -12.45 15.13 -4.34
C PHE A 34 -13.60 14.13 -4.28
N ALA A 35 -14.59 14.29 -5.16
CA ALA A 35 -15.63 13.30 -5.39
C ALA A 35 -15.03 11.96 -5.85
N LEU A 36 -15.87 10.93 -5.96
CA LEU A 36 -15.42 9.64 -6.47
C LEU A 36 -14.78 9.77 -7.85
N ASN A 37 -15.35 10.58 -8.75
CA ASN A 37 -14.92 10.72 -10.15
C ASN A 37 -14.81 9.35 -10.85
N GLY A 38 -15.91 8.59 -10.81
CA GLY A 38 -15.93 7.18 -11.20
C GLY A 38 -15.46 6.92 -12.63
N THR A 39 -15.63 7.91 -13.51
CA THR A 39 -15.20 7.85 -14.92
C THR A 39 -13.72 7.45 -15.06
N ILE A 40 -12.83 7.92 -14.17
CA ILE A 40 -11.38 7.70 -14.34
C ILE A 40 -10.97 6.24 -14.13
N TYR A 41 -11.84 5.42 -13.54
CA TYR A 41 -11.60 4.00 -13.28
C TYR A 41 -12.18 3.08 -14.37
N VAL A 42 -12.96 3.62 -15.31
CA VAL A 42 -13.62 2.84 -16.36
C VAL A 42 -12.78 2.87 -17.65
N PRO A 43 -12.35 1.72 -18.19
CA PRO A 43 -11.63 1.67 -19.46
C PRO A 43 -12.42 2.30 -20.61
N GLY A 44 -11.75 3.16 -21.38
CA GLY A 44 -12.34 3.83 -22.54
C GLY A 44 -13.37 4.93 -22.22
N ALA A 45 -13.60 5.26 -20.95
CA ALA A 45 -14.52 6.34 -20.56
C ALA A 45 -13.91 7.75 -20.71
N VAL A 46 -12.59 7.84 -20.80
CA VAL A 46 -11.84 9.05 -21.16
C VAL A 46 -11.11 8.77 -22.47
N GLU A 47 -11.11 9.73 -23.40
CA GLU A 47 -10.43 9.58 -24.68
C GLU A 47 -8.91 9.65 -24.48
N LEU A 48 -8.24 8.52 -24.65
CA LEU A 48 -6.81 8.34 -24.40
C LEU A 48 -6.10 7.84 -25.67
N PRO A 49 -4.78 8.10 -25.81
CA PRO A 49 -3.99 7.53 -26.90
C PRO A 49 -4.02 5.99 -26.95
N GLU A 50 -4.19 5.33 -25.79
CA GLU A 50 -4.32 3.87 -25.66
C GLU A 50 -5.77 3.51 -25.31
N ALA A 51 -6.58 3.16 -26.31
CA ALA A 51 -8.05 3.07 -26.23
C ALA A 51 -8.63 2.04 -25.23
N ASN A 52 -7.82 1.15 -24.65
CA ASN A 52 -8.29 0.05 -23.80
C ASN A 52 -7.97 0.21 -22.30
N LEU A 53 -7.45 1.36 -21.87
CA LEU A 53 -7.12 1.62 -20.47
C LEU A 53 -8.11 2.60 -19.83
N SER A 54 -8.25 2.53 -18.51
CA SER A 54 -8.85 3.61 -17.73
C SER A 54 -7.87 4.77 -17.61
N PHE A 55 -8.36 5.97 -17.30
CA PHE A 55 -7.50 7.13 -17.08
C PHE A 55 -6.48 6.90 -15.95
N LEU A 56 -6.92 6.28 -14.84
CA LEU A 56 -6.02 5.88 -13.76
C LEU A 56 -4.93 4.93 -14.26
N ASP A 57 -5.31 3.87 -14.98
CA ASP A 57 -4.35 2.83 -15.41
C ASP A 57 -3.35 3.38 -16.42
N TRP A 58 -3.79 4.19 -17.39
CA TRP A 58 -2.89 4.86 -18.32
C TRP A 58 -1.90 5.77 -17.59
N TYR A 59 -2.40 6.66 -16.71
CA TYR A 59 -1.54 7.60 -16.00
C TYR A 59 -0.54 6.89 -15.07
N PHE A 60 -0.99 5.85 -14.38
CA PHE A 60 -0.14 5.08 -13.48
C PHE A 60 0.95 4.32 -14.26
N ARG A 61 0.62 3.71 -15.41
CA ARG A 61 1.61 3.10 -16.30
C ARG A 61 2.68 4.08 -16.76
N GLU A 62 2.30 5.30 -17.16
CA GLU A 62 3.25 6.35 -17.55
C GLU A 62 4.15 6.80 -16.38
N GLN A 63 3.60 6.87 -15.16
CA GLN A 63 4.42 7.15 -13.97
C GLN A 63 5.43 6.03 -13.67
N GLU A 64 5.02 4.77 -13.74
CA GLU A 64 5.93 3.65 -13.48
C GLU A 64 6.99 3.52 -14.57
N LYS A 65 6.64 3.77 -15.85
CA LYS A 65 7.62 3.93 -16.95
C LYS A 65 8.70 4.95 -16.56
N LEU A 66 8.32 6.17 -16.19
CA LEU A 66 9.26 7.23 -15.82
C LEU A 66 10.10 6.86 -14.59
N GLN A 67 9.47 6.30 -13.55
CA GLN A 67 10.12 5.96 -12.29
C GLN A 67 11.08 4.76 -12.42
N SER A 68 10.82 3.85 -13.35
CA SER A 68 11.72 2.73 -13.66
C SER A 68 13.07 3.21 -14.22
N LEU A 69 13.07 4.29 -15.03
CA LEU A 69 14.29 4.87 -15.59
C LEU A 69 15.27 5.32 -14.51
N ILE A 70 14.74 5.78 -13.37
CA ILE A 70 15.52 6.27 -12.23
C ILE A 70 15.74 5.21 -11.12
N ARG A 71 15.56 3.92 -11.45
CA ARG A 71 15.81 2.75 -10.58
C ARG A 71 14.83 2.56 -9.41
N ARG A 72 13.63 3.15 -9.44
CA ARG A 72 12.66 3.00 -8.34
C ARG A 72 12.42 1.52 -7.99
N PHE A 73 12.16 0.70 -9.01
CA PHE A 73 11.82 -0.72 -8.85
C PHE A 73 13.04 -1.66 -8.75
N GLU A 74 14.27 -1.11 -8.70
CA GLU A 74 15.44 -1.89 -8.24
C GLU A 74 15.49 -1.97 -6.71
N SER A 75 14.75 -1.10 -6.00
CA SER A 75 14.66 -1.12 -4.54
C SER A 75 13.83 -2.32 -4.07
N PRO A 76 14.26 -3.06 -3.02
CA PRO A 76 13.58 -4.27 -2.56
C PRO A 76 12.21 -4.03 -1.89
N ASP A 77 11.84 -2.76 -1.67
CA ASP A 77 10.58 -2.35 -1.05
C ASP A 77 9.62 -1.61 -2.00
N GLU A 78 9.93 -1.56 -3.31
CA GLU A 78 9.09 -0.94 -4.34
C GLU A 78 8.54 -2.01 -5.30
N TYR A 79 7.22 -2.03 -5.51
CA TYR A 79 6.52 -3.07 -6.27
C TYR A 79 5.65 -2.44 -7.36
N PRO A 80 5.89 -2.72 -8.64
CA PRO A 80 5.14 -2.11 -9.73
C PRO A 80 3.72 -2.68 -9.80
N PHE A 81 2.75 -1.83 -10.14
CA PHE A 81 1.39 -2.25 -10.51
C PHE A 81 1.32 -2.73 -11.96
N PHE A 82 2.23 -2.25 -12.82
CA PHE A 82 2.32 -2.59 -14.24
C PHE A 82 3.75 -3.02 -14.59
N PRO A 83 4.16 -4.24 -14.20
CA PRO A 83 5.51 -4.74 -14.46
C PRO A 83 5.87 -4.76 -15.96
N ASP A 84 4.88 -4.93 -16.83
CA ASP A 84 5.03 -4.92 -18.29
C ASP A 84 5.36 -3.53 -18.86
N ALA A 85 5.10 -2.46 -18.10
CA ALA A 85 5.38 -1.08 -18.50
C ALA A 85 6.80 -0.62 -18.13
N LEU A 86 7.53 -1.37 -17.29
CA LEU A 86 8.83 -0.91 -16.79
C LEU A 86 9.89 -0.87 -17.90
N GLN A 87 10.77 0.12 -17.82
CA GLN A 87 11.89 0.33 -18.72
C GLN A 87 13.22 0.06 -18.03
N LYS A 88 14.25 -0.18 -18.85
CA LYS A 88 15.62 -0.36 -18.36
C LYS A 88 16.13 0.95 -17.73
N PRO A 89 16.68 0.91 -16.50
CA PRO A 89 17.21 2.11 -15.86
C PRO A 89 18.34 2.78 -16.65
N ILE A 90 18.36 4.12 -16.63
CA ILE A 90 19.40 4.95 -17.27
C ILE A 90 20.55 5.27 -16.32
N LEU A 91 20.36 5.05 -15.03
CA LEU A 91 21.35 5.24 -13.99
C LEU A 91 22.14 3.95 -13.75
N LYS A 92 23.37 4.05 -13.25
CA LYS A 92 24.16 2.88 -12.83
C LYS A 92 23.42 2.13 -11.71
N PRO A 93 23.46 0.79 -11.64
CA PRO A 93 22.72 0.03 -10.63
C PRO A 93 23.20 0.36 -9.21
N LEU A 94 22.28 0.26 -8.25
CA LEU A 94 22.63 0.29 -6.83
C LEU A 94 22.94 -1.13 -6.34
N ASN A 95 23.99 -1.28 -5.54
CA ASN A 95 24.34 -2.56 -4.91
C ASN A 95 23.55 -2.73 -3.62
N TYR A 96 22.27 -3.11 -3.74
CA TYR A 96 21.47 -3.46 -2.57
C TYR A 96 21.98 -4.77 -1.96
N PRO A 97 22.15 -4.86 -0.62
CA PRO A 97 22.41 -6.14 0.00
C PRO A 97 21.23 -7.09 -0.23
N LYS A 98 21.51 -8.38 -0.43
CA LYS A 98 20.47 -9.42 -0.51
C LYS A 98 19.82 -9.59 0.87
N ILE A 99 18.80 -8.79 1.15
CA ILE A 99 18.07 -8.80 2.42
C ILE A 99 16.99 -9.87 2.41
N LEU A 100 16.16 -9.86 1.35
CA LEU A 100 15.07 -10.80 1.16
C LEU A 100 15.55 -11.96 0.28
N HIS A 101 15.11 -13.17 0.61
CA HIS A 101 15.12 -14.30 -0.33
C HIS A 101 14.31 -13.98 -1.60
N GLU A 102 14.77 -14.52 -2.74
CA GLU A 102 14.19 -14.29 -4.06
C GLU A 102 12.78 -14.86 -4.14
N ASN A 103 11.81 -14.05 -4.56
CA ASN A 103 10.39 -14.40 -4.52
C ASN A 103 9.62 -13.62 -5.59
N ASN A 104 8.42 -14.09 -5.92
CA ASN A 104 7.52 -13.43 -6.89
C ASN A 104 6.24 -12.85 -6.25
N VAL A 105 6.19 -12.75 -4.92
CA VAL A 105 4.99 -12.31 -4.19
C VAL A 105 4.65 -10.86 -4.53
N ASN A 106 3.53 -10.63 -5.23
CA ASN A 106 3.00 -9.31 -5.51
C ASN A 106 1.47 -9.35 -5.44
N VAL A 107 0.89 -8.51 -4.57
CA VAL A 107 -0.56 -8.43 -4.33
C VAL A 107 -1.17 -7.10 -4.81
N ASN A 108 -0.46 -6.34 -5.67
CA ASN A 108 -0.90 -5.04 -6.18
C ASN A 108 -2.27 -5.08 -6.86
N ASP A 109 -2.62 -6.17 -7.56
CA ASP A 109 -3.95 -6.32 -8.16
C ASP A 109 -5.06 -6.32 -7.11
N LYS A 110 -4.85 -7.02 -5.98
CA LYS A 110 -5.79 -7.02 -4.86
C LYS A 110 -5.89 -5.64 -4.22
N ILE A 111 -4.77 -4.94 -4.07
CA ILE A 111 -4.70 -3.57 -3.52
C ILE A 111 -5.48 -2.60 -4.40
N LYS A 112 -5.19 -2.55 -5.71
CA LYS A 112 -5.87 -1.65 -6.65
C LYS A 112 -7.36 -1.91 -6.65
N LYS A 113 -7.76 -3.19 -6.77
CA LYS A 113 -9.16 -3.60 -6.82
C LYS A 113 -9.93 -3.18 -5.56
N PHE A 114 -9.42 -3.49 -4.37
CA PHE A 114 -10.08 -3.08 -3.13
C PHE A 114 -10.17 -1.56 -3.01
N TYR A 115 -9.08 -0.86 -3.33
CA TYR A 115 -9.00 0.59 -3.24
C TYR A 115 -10.08 1.26 -4.10
N THR A 116 -10.19 0.89 -5.37
CA THR A 116 -11.12 1.51 -6.33
C THR A 116 -12.57 1.03 -6.18
N GLU A 117 -12.79 -0.27 -5.95
CA GLU A 117 -14.14 -0.85 -5.99
C GLU A 117 -14.85 -0.86 -4.64
N LYS A 118 -14.11 -0.76 -3.52
CA LYS A 118 -14.69 -0.88 -2.18
C LYS A 118 -14.40 0.32 -1.30
N PHE A 119 -13.13 0.73 -1.22
CA PHE A 119 -12.74 1.78 -0.30
C PHE A 119 -13.20 3.16 -0.78
N LEU A 120 -12.82 3.58 -2.00
CA LEU A 120 -13.17 4.91 -2.52
C LEU A 120 -14.69 5.19 -2.53
N PRO A 121 -15.58 4.27 -2.99
CA PRO A 121 -17.02 4.50 -2.93
C PRO A 121 -17.57 4.71 -1.52
N ALA A 122 -16.90 4.18 -0.49
CA ALA A 122 -17.33 4.32 0.89
C ALA A 122 -16.83 5.60 1.57
N VAL A 123 -15.77 6.24 1.05
CA VAL A 123 -15.09 7.37 1.74
C VAL A 123 -15.10 8.68 0.96
N CYS A 124 -15.29 8.65 -0.35
CA CYS A 124 -15.36 9.87 -1.14
C CYS A 124 -16.64 10.65 -0.77
N PRO A 125 -16.55 11.98 -0.61
CA PRO A 125 -17.73 12.79 -0.31
C PRO A 125 -18.79 12.70 -1.40
N ASP A 126 -20.05 12.60 -0.98
CA ASP A 126 -21.21 12.82 -1.83
C ASP A 126 -21.56 14.31 -1.83
N PHE A 127 -21.46 14.95 -3.00
CA PHE A 127 -21.78 16.36 -3.19
C PHE A 127 -23.25 16.61 -3.57
N GLY A 128 -24.10 15.57 -3.52
CA GLY A 128 -25.53 15.66 -3.86
C GLY A 128 -25.79 15.94 -5.34
N ARG A 129 -24.84 15.57 -6.21
CA ARG A 129 -24.91 15.76 -7.66
C ARG A 129 -24.22 14.62 -8.39
N GLU A 130 -24.64 14.40 -9.63
CA GLU A 130 -23.93 13.53 -10.56
C GLU A 130 -22.58 14.11 -10.96
N GLU A 131 -21.68 13.23 -11.41
CA GLU A 131 -20.37 13.57 -11.94
C GLU A 131 -20.53 14.47 -13.17
N ARG A 132 -19.88 15.65 -13.16
CA ARG A 132 -20.08 16.68 -14.20
C ARG A 132 -19.27 16.47 -15.47
N GLY A 133 -18.46 15.41 -15.52
CA GLY A 133 -17.64 15.04 -16.67
C GLY A 133 -16.26 15.70 -16.72
N GLU A 134 -15.49 15.30 -17.72
CA GLU A 134 -14.06 15.59 -17.88
C GLU A 134 -13.72 17.09 -17.87
N SER A 135 -14.59 17.95 -18.40
CA SER A 135 -14.36 19.39 -18.48
C SER A 135 -14.66 20.17 -17.19
N GLN A 136 -15.26 19.50 -16.19
CA GLN A 136 -15.71 20.15 -14.94
C GLN A 136 -15.20 19.49 -13.67
N GLU A 137 -14.74 18.24 -13.73
CA GLU A 137 -14.18 17.51 -12.60
C GLU A 137 -12.65 17.47 -12.61
N ASN A 138 -12.05 17.27 -11.44
CA ASN A 138 -10.60 17.29 -11.26
C ASN A 138 -9.98 15.89 -11.47
N TYR A 139 -10.16 15.29 -12.65
CA TYR A 139 -9.70 13.92 -12.94
C TYR A 139 -8.19 13.74 -12.76
N GLY A 140 -7.38 14.70 -13.25
CA GLY A 140 -5.92 14.67 -13.10
C GLY A 140 -5.46 14.69 -11.64
N SER A 141 -6.01 15.60 -10.83
CA SER A 141 -5.70 15.68 -9.39
C SER A 141 -6.15 14.43 -8.66
N THR A 142 -7.33 13.90 -9.00
CA THR A 142 -7.88 12.68 -8.42
C THR A 142 -6.97 11.49 -8.67
N ALA A 143 -6.60 11.22 -9.92
CA ALA A 143 -5.73 10.12 -10.29
C ALA A 143 -4.33 10.27 -9.66
N THR A 144 -3.83 11.50 -9.53
CA THR A 144 -2.54 11.77 -8.84
C THR A 144 -2.61 11.38 -7.37
N CYS A 145 -3.67 11.74 -6.66
CA CYS A 145 -3.90 11.33 -5.28
C CYS A 145 -4.10 9.81 -5.15
N ASP A 146 -4.80 9.19 -6.10
CA ASP A 146 -5.00 7.73 -6.14
C ASP A 146 -3.67 6.99 -6.24
N ILE A 147 -2.79 7.39 -7.18
CA ILE A 147 -1.46 6.79 -7.35
C ILE A 147 -0.64 6.91 -6.07
N ALA A 148 -0.66 8.08 -5.42
CA ALA A 148 0.06 8.26 -4.15
C ALA A 148 -0.45 7.32 -3.04
N CYS A 149 -1.79 7.15 -2.93
CA CYS A 149 -2.39 6.19 -2.01
C CYS A 149 -1.98 4.75 -2.34
N LEU A 150 -2.11 4.34 -3.60
CA LEU A 150 -1.82 2.99 -4.07
C LEU A 150 -0.35 2.61 -3.87
N GLN A 151 0.57 3.52 -4.18
CA GLN A 151 2.01 3.29 -3.96
C GLN A 151 2.34 3.17 -2.46
N ALA A 152 1.77 4.03 -1.61
CA ALA A 152 2.00 3.95 -0.18
C ALA A 152 1.40 2.68 0.46
N LEU A 153 0.19 2.29 0.03
CA LEU A 153 -0.47 1.05 0.44
C LEU A 153 0.33 -0.18 -0.01
N SER A 154 0.76 -0.20 -1.27
CA SER A 154 1.61 -1.26 -1.82
C SER A 154 2.87 -1.43 -0.99
N ARG A 155 3.61 -0.35 -0.74
CA ARG A 155 4.82 -0.39 0.06
C ARG A 155 4.54 -0.87 1.48
N ARG A 156 3.47 -0.39 2.13
CA ARG A 156 3.09 -0.80 3.50
C ARG A 156 2.73 -2.29 3.59
N ILE A 157 1.96 -2.80 2.64
CA ILE A 157 1.49 -4.19 2.63
C ILE A 157 2.65 -5.13 2.29
N HIS A 158 3.42 -4.81 1.25
CA HIS A 158 4.58 -5.62 0.87
C HIS A 158 5.75 -5.52 1.85
N PHE A 159 5.77 -4.52 2.74
CA PHE A 159 6.71 -4.50 3.86
C PHE A 159 6.59 -5.73 4.78
N GLY A 160 5.48 -6.47 4.69
CA GLY A 160 5.31 -7.80 5.28
C GLY A 160 6.47 -8.76 4.94
N LYS A 161 7.10 -8.66 3.77
CA LYS A 161 8.27 -9.50 3.44
C LYS A 161 9.46 -9.29 4.39
N PHE A 162 9.73 -8.05 4.77
CA PHE A 162 10.79 -7.73 5.74
C PHE A 162 10.42 -8.21 7.14
N VAL A 163 9.14 -8.10 7.52
CA VAL A 163 8.62 -8.64 8.78
C VAL A 163 8.80 -10.16 8.82
N ALA A 164 8.39 -10.85 7.76
CA ALA A 164 8.51 -12.29 7.63
C ALA A 164 9.96 -12.77 7.67
N GLU A 165 10.87 -12.13 6.93
CA GLU A 165 12.30 -12.47 6.95
C GLU A 165 12.92 -12.26 8.34
N SER A 166 12.55 -11.17 9.02
CA SER A 166 13.00 -10.92 10.39
C SER A 166 12.50 -12.00 11.37
N LYS A 167 11.24 -12.41 11.25
CA LYS A 167 10.66 -13.50 12.05
C LYS A 167 11.31 -14.84 11.74
N PHE A 168 11.53 -15.18 10.47
CA PHE A 168 12.21 -16.40 10.05
C PHE A 168 13.57 -16.54 10.74
N ARG A 169 14.41 -15.49 10.66
CA ARG A 169 15.75 -15.49 11.27
C ARG A 169 15.73 -15.57 12.79
N SER A 170 14.65 -15.14 13.44
CA SER A 170 14.54 -15.21 14.90
C SER A 170 14.22 -16.62 15.43
N ASP A 171 13.66 -17.50 14.59
CA ASP A 171 13.27 -18.87 14.96
C ASP A 171 13.26 -19.78 13.71
N GLU A 172 14.44 -19.98 13.11
CA GLU A 172 14.56 -20.68 11.83
C GLU A 172 14.02 -22.11 11.92
N GLU A 173 14.28 -22.82 13.01
CA GLU A 173 13.83 -24.21 13.20
C GLU A 173 12.30 -24.33 13.11
N LYS A 174 11.58 -23.42 13.81
CA LYS A 174 10.11 -23.39 13.77
C LYS A 174 9.61 -23.13 12.35
N TYR A 175 10.09 -22.09 11.68
CA TYR A 175 9.58 -21.73 10.37
C TYR A 175 9.96 -22.76 9.30
N ILE A 176 11.17 -23.35 9.35
CA ILE A 176 11.56 -24.45 8.46
C ILE A 176 10.59 -25.63 8.61
N ARG A 177 10.24 -26.00 9.86
CA ARG A 177 9.28 -27.08 10.11
C ARG A 177 7.90 -26.76 9.53
N LEU A 178 7.39 -25.56 9.76
CA LEU A 178 6.08 -25.13 9.25
C LEU A 178 6.05 -25.09 7.71
N ILE A 179 7.09 -24.52 7.08
CA ILE A 179 7.20 -24.42 5.62
C ILE A 179 7.26 -25.81 4.98
N LYS A 180 8.08 -26.72 5.53
CA LYS A 180 8.19 -28.11 5.02
C LYS A 180 6.92 -28.92 5.18
N ALA A 181 6.08 -28.58 6.15
CA ALA A 181 4.77 -29.19 6.36
C ALA A 181 3.66 -28.53 5.52
N GLU A 182 3.97 -27.48 4.75
CA GLU A 182 3.01 -26.64 4.03
C GLU A 182 1.92 -26.04 4.95
N ASP A 183 2.26 -25.82 6.22
CA ASP A 183 1.33 -25.39 7.27
C ASP A 183 1.10 -23.87 7.23
N ARG A 184 0.35 -23.42 6.23
CA ARG A 184 0.01 -22.00 6.02
C ARG A 184 -0.77 -21.42 7.19
N GLU A 185 -1.65 -22.22 7.80
CA GLU A 185 -2.43 -21.81 8.98
C GLU A 185 -1.53 -21.60 10.19
N GLY A 186 -0.64 -22.57 10.49
CA GLY A 186 0.34 -22.46 11.56
C GLY A 186 1.31 -21.28 11.37
N ILE A 187 1.70 -20.98 10.11
CA ILE A 187 2.45 -19.74 9.81
C ILE A 187 1.60 -18.52 10.14
N ALA A 188 0.36 -18.42 9.64
CA ALA A 188 -0.52 -17.27 9.85
C ALA A 188 -0.82 -17.01 11.34
N GLU A 189 -1.00 -18.07 12.12
CA GLU A 189 -1.14 -17.98 13.57
C GLU A 189 0.14 -17.49 14.25
N SER A 190 1.29 -18.05 13.85
CA SER A 190 2.59 -17.71 14.46
C SER A 190 3.01 -16.25 14.27
N ILE A 191 2.55 -15.62 13.17
CA ILE A 191 2.86 -14.23 12.85
C ILE A 191 1.85 -13.23 13.42
N THR A 192 0.71 -13.70 13.93
CA THR A 192 -0.39 -12.87 14.45
C THR A 192 -0.12 -12.44 15.89
N ASN A 193 -0.31 -11.15 16.16
CA ASN A 193 -0.29 -10.62 17.53
C ASN A 193 -1.45 -9.64 17.73
N ALA A 194 -2.56 -10.15 18.25
CA ALA A 194 -3.79 -9.39 18.43
C ALA A 194 -3.60 -8.13 19.30
N ALA A 195 -2.73 -8.19 20.32
CA ALA A 195 -2.44 -7.04 21.17
C ALA A 195 -1.68 -5.93 20.41
N VAL A 196 -0.78 -6.31 19.49
CA VAL A 196 -0.07 -5.35 18.62
C VAL A 196 -1.02 -4.76 17.59
N GLU A 197 -1.87 -5.58 16.96
CA GLU A 197 -2.88 -5.11 15.99
C GLU A 197 -3.84 -4.11 16.61
N LYS A 198 -4.36 -4.39 17.82
CA LYS A 198 -5.20 -3.45 18.57
C LYS A 198 -4.50 -2.10 18.79
N LYS A 199 -3.23 -2.12 19.21
CA LYS A 199 -2.43 -0.89 19.40
C LYS A 199 -2.16 -0.14 18.10
N VAL A 200 -2.06 -0.84 16.96
CA VAL A 200 -1.94 -0.20 15.64
C VAL A 200 -3.22 0.54 15.31
N LEU A 201 -4.38 -0.11 15.47
CA LEU A 201 -5.69 0.50 15.18
C LEU A 201 -6.00 1.68 16.10
N GLU A 202 -5.71 1.57 17.40
CA GLU A 202 -5.87 2.67 18.37
C GLU A 202 -4.99 3.88 18.00
N ARG A 203 -3.72 3.64 17.64
CA ARG A 203 -2.80 4.70 17.20
C ARG A 203 -3.27 5.34 15.91
N LEU A 204 -3.70 4.54 14.93
CA LEU A 204 -4.19 5.02 13.64
C LEU A 204 -5.44 5.90 13.83
N ARG A 205 -6.37 5.47 14.68
CA ARG A 205 -7.56 6.26 15.03
C ARG A 205 -7.17 7.63 15.58
N LEU A 206 -6.24 7.67 16.54
CA LEU A 206 -5.76 8.92 17.13
C LEU A 206 -5.08 9.83 16.09
N LYS A 207 -4.28 9.25 15.18
CA LYS A 207 -3.64 10.00 14.08
C LYS A 207 -4.67 10.60 13.14
N ALA A 208 -5.64 9.81 12.68
CA ALA A 208 -6.69 10.28 11.78
C ALA A 208 -7.55 11.39 12.43
N LEU A 209 -7.89 11.27 13.72
CA LEU A 209 -8.57 12.33 14.48
C LEU A 209 -7.74 13.61 14.57
N THR A 210 -6.43 13.47 14.80
CA THR A 210 -5.52 14.61 14.95
C THR A 210 -5.27 15.32 13.62
N TYR A 211 -4.94 14.58 12.56
CA TYR A 211 -4.62 15.14 11.25
C TYR A 211 -5.86 15.60 10.46
N GLY A 212 -7.00 14.96 10.73
CA GLY A 212 -8.29 15.26 10.10
C GLY A 212 -8.98 16.52 10.62
N LYS A 213 -8.40 17.22 11.61
CA LYS A 213 -8.96 18.44 12.19
C LYS A 213 -8.06 19.65 11.92
N ASP A 214 -8.66 20.83 11.88
CA ASP A 214 -7.93 22.09 11.95
C ASP A 214 -7.71 22.46 13.43
N PRO A 215 -6.45 22.57 13.91
CA PRO A 215 -6.15 22.91 15.31
C PRO A 215 -6.64 24.30 15.75
N SER A 216 -6.97 25.18 14.81
CA SER A 216 -7.50 26.52 15.11
C SER A 216 -9.00 26.53 15.42
N ILE A 217 -9.72 25.45 15.13
CA ILE A 217 -11.16 25.33 15.39
C ILE A 217 -11.36 24.77 16.81
N PRO A 218 -12.15 25.43 17.68
CA PRO A 218 -12.39 24.97 19.04
C PRO A 218 -13.01 23.56 19.09
N ASP A 219 -12.60 22.75 20.06
CA ASP A 219 -13.20 21.44 20.31
C ASP A 219 -14.71 21.55 20.56
N GLY A 220 -15.50 20.76 19.82
CA GLY A 220 -16.96 20.78 19.88
C GLY A 220 -17.65 21.71 18.88
N THR A 221 -16.90 22.49 18.10
CA THR A 221 -17.44 23.17 16.91
C THR A 221 -17.58 22.14 15.80
N GLU A 222 -18.76 22.03 15.17
CA GLU A 222 -18.96 21.19 13.98
C GLU A 222 -18.16 21.74 12.79
N GLY A 223 -16.86 21.41 12.75
CA GLY A 223 -16.05 21.48 11.55
C GLY A 223 -16.08 20.12 10.85
N ALA A 224 -16.26 20.10 9.53
CA ALA A 224 -16.21 18.87 8.76
C ALA A 224 -14.83 18.21 8.94
N ALA A 225 -14.78 17.03 9.56
CA ALA A 225 -13.56 16.24 9.62
C ALA A 225 -13.07 16.00 8.18
N LYS A 226 -11.78 16.21 7.92
CA LYS A 226 -11.20 16.07 6.58
C LYS A 226 -11.28 14.63 6.05
N ILE A 227 -11.51 13.66 6.92
CA ILE A 227 -11.59 12.24 6.58
C ILE A 227 -12.46 11.49 7.59
N ASP A 228 -13.17 10.47 7.12
CA ASP A 228 -13.86 9.51 7.98
C ASP A 228 -12.84 8.61 8.69
N VAL A 229 -12.72 8.81 10.00
CA VAL A 229 -11.81 8.06 10.87
C VAL A 229 -12.18 6.58 10.96
N ASP A 230 -13.46 6.25 11.02
CA ASP A 230 -13.93 4.87 11.13
C ASP A 230 -13.66 4.10 9.83
N ALA A 231 -13.79 4.76 8.69
CA ALA A 231 -13.42 4.18 7.41
C ALA A 231 -11.92 3.90 7.30
N VAL A 232 -11.05 4.81 7.76
CA VAL A 232 -9.59 4.58 7.78
C VAL A 232 -9.22 3.40 8.69
N VAL A 233 -9.82 3.31 9.87
CA VAL A 233 -9.59 2.21 10.80
C VAL A 233 -10.08 0.89 10.22
N SER A 234 -11.26 0.88 9.60
CA SER A 234 -11.84 -0.32 8.97
C SER A 234 -10.99 -0.78 7.78
N MET A 235 -10.50 0.14 6.95
CA MET A 235 -9.55 -0.17 5.88
C MET A 235 -8.31 -0.90 6.41
N TYR A 236 -7.74 -0.45 7.53
CA TYR A 236 -6.59 -1.11 8.10
C TYR A 236 -6.90 -2.48 8.70
N LYS A 237 -8.00 -2.57 9.45
CA LYS A 237 -8.42 -3.78 10.15
C LYS A 237 -8.82 -4.89 9.18
N ASP A 238 -9.62 -4.54 8.18
CA ASP A 238 -10.33 -5.51 7.35
C ASP A 238 -9.59 -5.78 6.02
N PHE A 239 -8.60 -4.95 5.66
CA PHE A 239 -7.84 -5.11 4.42
C PHE A 239 -6.32 -5.02 4.59
N VAL A 240 -5.76 -3.90 5.07
CA VAL A 240 -4.29 -3.71 5.09
C VAL A 240 -3.58 -4.75 5.96
N ILE A 241 -4.05 -4.98 7.20
CA ILE A 241 -3.44 -5.96 8.10
C ILE A 241 -3.62 -7.39 7.56
N PRO A 242 -4.84 -7.84 7.18
CA PRO A 242 -5.02 -9.17 6.60
C PRO A 242 -4.17 -9.42 5.35
N LEU A 243 -4.11 -8.47 4.42
CA LEU A 243 -3.33 -8.64 3.19
C LEU A 243 -1.81 -8.59 3.45
N THR A 244 -1.36 -7.84 4.48
CA THR A 244 0.04 -7.91 4.93
C THR A 244 0.38 -9.32 5.44
N LYS A 245 -0.51 -9.95 6.20
CA LYS A 245 -0.31 -11.34 6.67
C LYS A 245 -0.27 -12.34 5.52
N GLU A 246 -1.12 -12.15 4.51
CA GLU A 246 -1.08 -12.96 3.28
C GLU A 246 0.31 -12.86 2.63
N VAL A 247 0.85 -11.64 2.47
CA VAL A 247 2.21 -11.44 1.97
C VAL A 247 3.27 -12.13 2.83
N GLU A 248 3.17 -12.04 4.16
CA GLU A 248 4.09 -12.72 5.09
C GLU A 248 4.06 -14.25 4.89
N VAL A 249 2.87 -14.84 4.76
CA VAL A 249 2.69 -16.29 4.53
C VAL A 249 3.26 -16.69 3.16
N GLU A 250 2.86 -16.02 2.07
CA GLU A 250 3.34 -16.38 0.73
C GLU A 250 4.86 -16.22 0.59
N TYR A 251 5.43 -15.21 1.25
CA TYR A 251 6.88 -15.03 1.29
C TYR A 251 7.58 -16.19 2.01
N LEU A 252 7.08 -16.59 3.19
CA LEU A 252 7.67 -17.70 3.94
C LEU A 252 7.55 -19.03 3.19
N MET A 253 6.46 -19.25 2.46
CA MET A 253 6.28 -20.48 1.66
C MET A 253 7.34 -20.64 0.56
N GLN A 254 7.85 -19.53 0.01
CA GLN A 254 8.92 -19.56 -1.00
C GLN A 254 10.32 -19.60 -0.37
N ARG A 255 10.44 -19.41 0.96
CA ARG A 255 11.71 -19.08 1.62
C ARG A 255 12.78 -20.17 1.59
N LEU A 256 12.40 -21.41 1.32
CA LEU A 256 13.30 -22.57 1.20
C LEU A 256 13.55 -23.00 -0.25
N GLU A 257 12.94 -22.31 -1.22
CA GLU A 257 13.17 -22.58 -2.63
C GLU A 257 14.61 -22.19 -3.05
N PRO A 258 15.22 -22.90 -4.01
CA PRO A 258 16.51 -22.49 -4.56
C PRO A 258 16.42 -21.09 -5.17
N SER A 259 17.43 -20.25 -4.93
CA SER A 259 17.59 -18.97 -5.65
C SER A 259 17.80 -19.25 -7.14
N ALA A 260 17.16 -18.45 -7.99
CA ALA A 260 17.14 -18.63 -9.45
C ALA A 260 18.38 -18.03 -10.12
#